data_AF-A0A7S0A3F8-F1
#
_entry.id   AF-A0A7S0A3F8-F1
#
_cell.length_a   1.000
_cell.length_b   1.000
_cell.length_c   1.000
_cell.angle_alpha   90.00
_cell.angle_beta   90.00
_cell.angle_gamma   90.00
#
_symmetry.space_group_name_H-M   'P 1'
#
loop_
_entity.id
_entity.type
_entity.pdbx_description
1 polymer ?
#
loop_
_entity_poly.entity_id
_entity_poly.type
_entity_poly.pdbx_seq_one_letter_code
_entity_poly.pdbx_strand_id
1 'polypeptide(L)'
;MLPGGGPAGEEGASFCHIVLILGPPASGKSTLGKRLAQRLGWTHVDVGAQIREMEAHTARELEAAAFSVVGSAICAAIAATEICVAVEPMKRSAKRTTLLVNGFPRAMDGLEVWA
;
A
#
# COMPACT_ATOMS: atom_id res chain seq x y z
N MET A 1 3.00 9.95 -53.59
CA MET A 1 3.01 10.66 -52.29
C MET A 1 2.26 9.78 -51.30
N LEU A 2 3.00 8.90 -50.62
CA LEU A 2 2.44 8.02 -49.58
C LEU A 2 2.44 8.80 -48.26
N PRO A 3 1.36 8.78 -47.47
CA PRO A 3 1.40 9.34 -46.13
C PRO A 3 2.36 8.50 -45.29
N GLY A 4 3.43 9.15 -44.80
CA GLY A 4 4.37 8.54 -43.87
C GLY A 4 3.66 8.22 -42.57
N GLY A 5 3.37 6.93 -42.35
CA GLY A 5 3.07 6.40 -41.03
C GLY A 5 4.35 6.43 -40.20
N GLY A 6 4.56 7.53 -39.48
CA GLY A 6 5.54 7.56 -38.40
C GLY A 6 5.18 6.49 -37.36
N PRO A 7 6.16 5.87 -36.69
CA PRO A 7 5.89 4.90 -35.65
C PRO A 7 5.02 5.56 -34.58
N ALA A 8 3.92 4.87 -34.24
CA ALA A 8 3.01 5.23 -33.17
C ALA A 8 3.82 5.66 -31.94
N GLY A 9 3.54 6.86 -31.44
CA GLY A 9 4.20 7.41 -30.27
C GLY A 9 4.18 6.39 -29.15
N GLU A 10 5.33 6.24 -28.50
CA GLU A 10 5.45 5.52 -27.24
C GLU A 10 4.32 5.95 -26.32
N GLU A 11 3.36 5.07 -26.07
CA GLU A 11 2.43 5.22 -24.97
C GLU A 11 3.29 5.30 -23.70
N GLY A 12 3.50 6.51 -23.21
CA GLY A 12 4.32 6.78 -22.05
C GLY A 12 3.82 5.95 -20.88
N ALA A 13 4.50 4.85 -20.58
CA ALA A 13 4.10 3.95 -19.52
C ALA A 13 3.94 4.73 -18.22
N SER A 14 2.73 4.72 -17.67
CA SER A 14 2.43 5.32 -16.37
C SER A 14 3.07 4.44 -15.28
N PHE A 15 4.27 4.82 -14.85
CA PHE A 15 4.95 4.11 -13.77
C PHE A 15 4.39 4.56 -12.42
N CYS A 16 3.80 3.61 -11.69
CA CYS A 16 3.47 3.75 -10.26
C CYS A 16 4.65 3.21 -9.44
N HIS A 17 5.24 4.06 -8.60
CA HIS A 17 6.26 3.60 -7.65
C HIS A 17 5.61 3.26 -6.30
N ILE A 18 6.00 2.14 -5.72
CA ILE A 18 5.55 1.73 -4.39
C ILE A 18 6.75 1.76 -3.45
N VAL A 19 6.63 2.51 -2.37
CA VAL A 19 7.67 2.68 -1.35
C VAL A 19 7.15 2.10 -0.04
N LEU A 20 7.87 1.11 0.50
CA LEU A 20 7.53 0.46 1.77
C LEU A 20 8.39 1.06 2.88
N ILE A 21 7.78 1.53 3.97
CA ILE A 21 8.50 1.92 5.18
C ILE A 21 8.36 0.84 6.25
N LEU A 22 9.47 0.16 6.53
CA LEU A 22 9.57 -0.92 7.50
C LEU A 22 10.41 -0.52 8.72
N GLY A 23 10.21 -1.21 9.84
CA GLY A 23 11.00 -1.02 11.07
C GLY A 23 10.20 -1.26 12.36
N PRO A 24 10.88 -1.29 13.52
CA PRO A 24 10.31 -1.76 14.78
C PRO A 24 9.17 -0.87 15.31
N PRO A 25 8.22 -1.37 16.12
CA PRO A 25 7.17 -0.55 16.73
C PRO A 25 7.73 0.71 17.40
N ALA A 26 6.95 1.80 17.38
CA ALA A 26 7.33 3.10 17.94
C ALA A 26 8.57 3.80 17.33
N SER A 27 9.20 3.27 16.27
CA SER A 27 10.35 3.94 15.60
C SER A 27 10.03 5.21 14.80
N GLY A 28 8.78 5.68 14.80
CA GLY A 28 8.37 6.92 14.13
C GLY A 28 8.04 6.81 12.64
N LYS A 29 7.95 5.60 12.07
CA LYS A 29 7.62 5.37 10.64
C LYS A 29 6.33 6.04 10.17
N SER A 30 5.26 5.96 10.96
CA SER A 30 3.99 6.61 10.64
C SER A 30 4.14 8.12 10.55
N THR A 31 4.87 8.72 11.49
CA THR A 31 5.18 10.16 11.49
C THR A 31 6.03 10.56 10.29
N LEU A 32 7.07 9.78 9.98
CA LEU A 32 7.94 10.00 8.83
C LEU A 32 7.14 9.89 7.53
N GLY A 33 6.32 8.84 7.38
CA GLY A 33 5.57 8.59 6.15
C GLY A 33 4.53 9.66 5.86
N LYS A 34 3.79 10.11 6.88
CA LYS A 34 2.85 11.25 6.75
C LYS A 34 3.57 12.52 6.28
N ARG A 35 4.73 12.84 6.88
CA ARG A 35 5.52 14.02 6.51
C ARG A 35 6.09 13.92 5.10
N LEU A 36 6.56 12.73 4.72
CA LEU A 36 7.13 12.47 3.39
C LEU A 36 6.06 12.62 2.31
N ALA A 37 4.89 12.00 2.53
CA ALA A 37 3.76 12.09 1.63
C ALA A 37 3.27 13.53 1.43
N GLN A 38 3.12 14.29 2.53
CA GLN A 38 2.75 15.70 2.47
C GLN A 38 3.78 16.54 1.69
N ARG A 39 5.07 16.30 1.91
CA ARG A 39 6.15 17.07 1.27
C ARG A 39 6.32 16.75 -0.21
N LEU A 40 6.12 15.49 -0.60
CA LEU A 40 6.37 15.01 -1.96
C LEU A 40 5.10 14.85 -2.80
N GLY A 41 3.92 15.13 -2.22
CA GLY A 41 2.62 14.94 -2.88
C GLY A 41 2.32 13.47 -3.17
N TRP A 42 2.80 12.56 -2.33
CA TRP A 42 2.59 11.11 -2.49
C TRP A 42 1.30 10.66 -1.79
N THR A 43 0.73 9.56 -2.26
CA THR A 43 -0.37 8.89 -1.59
C THR A 43 0.18 8.10 -0.41
N HIS A 44 -0.42 8.22 0.77
CA HIS A 44 0.03 7.51 1.98
C HIS A 44 -1.03 6.54 2.48
N VAL A 45 -0.63 5.27 2.66
CA VAL A 45 -1.45 4.21 3.24
C VAL A 45 -0.76 3.70 4.51
N ASP A 46 -1.40 3.86 5.67
CA ASP A 46 -0.92 3.33 6.95
C ASP A 46 -1.69 2.06 7.33
N VAL A 47 -1.30 0.96 6.69
CA VAL A 47 -1.86 -0.37 6.94
C VAL A 47 -1.72 -0.74 8.43
N GLY A 48 -0.60 -0.37 9.05
CA GLY A 48 -0.37 -0.63 10.46
C GLY A 48 -1.41 0.02 11.38
N ALA A 49 -1.91 1.21 11.04
CA ALA A 49 -2.96 1.88 11.80
C ALA A 49 -4.32 1.18 11.65
N GLN A 50 -4.71 0.85 10.42
CA GLN A 50 -5.97 0.15 10.12
C GLN A 50 -6.03 -1.21 10.80
N ILE A 51 -4.93 -1.97 10.77
CA ILE A 51 -4.92 -3.24 11.45
C ILE A 51 -5.01 -3.07 12.96
N ARG A 52 -4.31 -2.11 13.58
CA ARG A 52 -4.42 -1.87 15.02
C ARG A 52 -5.84 -1.49 15.44
N GLU A 53 -6.54 -0.72 14.60
CA GLU A 53 -7.93 -0.39 14.80
C GLU A 53 -8.79 -1.66 14.76
N MET A 54 -8.59 -2.52 13.75
CA MET A 54 -9.26 -3.81 13.69
C MET A 54 -8.93 -4.75 14.85
N GLU A 55 -7.66 -4.88 15.23
CA GLU A 55 -7.20 -5.62 16.40
C GLU A 55 -7.97 -5.16 17.64
N ALA A 56 -8.13 -3.84 17.83
CA ALA A 56 -8.88 -3.27 18.95
C ALA A 56 -10.39 -3.55 18.88
N HIS A 57 -10.98 -3.60 17.68
CA HIS A 57 -12.38 -3.94 17.47
C HIS A 57 -12.64 -5.45 17.66
N THR A 58 -11.83 -6.32 17.08
CA THR A 58 -12.00 -7.78 17.11
C THR A 58 -11.59 -8.39 18.44
N ALA A 59 -10.59 -7.83 19.15
CA ALA A 59 -10.25 -8.28 20.51
C ALA A 59 -11.38 -8.04 21.53
N ARG A 60 -12.36 -7.18 21.22
CA ARG A 60 -13.59 -7.06 22.01
C ARG A 60 -14.59 -8.19 21.75
N GLU A 61 -14.45 -8.90 20.63
CA GLU A 61 -15.44 -9.86 20.13
C GLU A 61 -14.93 -11.32 20.13
N LEU A 62 -13.61 -11.53 20.18
CA LEU A 62 -12.98 -12.85 20.11
C LEU A 62 -11.84 -12.99 21.13
N GLU A 63 -11.66 -14.19 21.70
CA GLU A 63 -10.50 -14.49 22.55
C GLU A 63 -9.18 -14.24 21.79
N ALA A 64 -8.20 -13.62 22.47
CA ALA A 64 -6.94 -13.15 21.89
C ALA A 64 -6.15 -14.23 21.13
N ALA A 65 -6.28 -15.51 21.51
CA ALA A 65 -5.60 -16.63 20.87
C ALA A 65 -6.14 -16.95 19.47
N ALA A 66 -7.46 -16.85 19.25
CA ALA A 66 -8.07 -17.11 17.94
C ALA A 66 -7.75 -15.99 16.92
N PHE A 67 -7.56 -14.76 17.42
CA PHE A 67 -7.12 -13.63 16.59
C PHE A 67 -5.68 -13.79 16.07
N SER A 68 -4.78 -14.47 16.80
CA SER A 68 -3.37 -14.55 16.40
C SER A 68 -3.13 -15.23 15.04
N VAL A 69 -3.93 -16.25 14.70
CA VAL A 69 -3.75 -17.01 13.45
C VAL A 69 -4.63 -16.44 12.33
N VAL A 70 -5.90 -16.17 12.65
CA VAL A 70 -6.88 -15.67 11.68
C VAL A 70 -6.64 -14.18 11.37
N GLY A 71 -6.18 -13.42 12.35
CA GLY A 71 -5.88 -12.00 12.23
C GLY A 71 -4.81 -11.73 11.18
N SER A 72 -3.68 -12.46 11.17
CA SER A 72 -2.58 -12.22 10.22
C SER A 72 -3.02 -12.27 8.75
N ALA A 73 -3.78 -13.30 8.38
CA ALA A 73 -4.30 -13.47 7.01
C ALA A 73 -5.33 -12.39 6.64
N ILE A 74 -6.25 -12.07 7.55
CA ILE A 74 -7.23 -10.99 7.35
C ILE A 74 -6.52 -9.65 7.14
N CYS A 75 -5.48 -9.39 7.93
CA CYS A 75 -4.70 -8.16 7.85
C CYS A 75 -3.96 -8.03 6.53
N ALA A 76 -3.44 -9.13 5.98
CA ALA A 76 -2.81 -9.15 4.67
C ALA A 76 -3.82 -8.90 3.53
N ALA A 77 -5.01 -9.51 3.59
CA ALA A 77 -6.07 -9.30 2.61
C ALA A 77 -6.57 -7.84 2.59
N ILE A 78 -6.68 -7.21 3.76
CA ILE A 78 -7.09 -5.80 3.87
C ILE A 78 -5.99 -4.88 3.36
N ALA A 79 -4.73 -5.14 3.73
CA ALA A 79 -3.60 -4.41 3.18
C ALA A 79 -3.59 -4.45 1.64
N ALA A 80 -3.76 -5.65 1.08
CA ALA A 80 -3.85 -5.86 -0.37
C ALA A 80 -4.98 -5.05 -1.00
N THR A 81 -6.17 -5.11 -0.41
CA THR A 81 -7.35 -4.40 -0.90
C THR A 81 -7.13 -2.88 -0.90
N GLU A 82 -6.62 -2.33 0.20
CA GLU A 82 -6.35 -0.90 0.34
C GLU A 82 -5.28 -0.41 -0.65
N ILE A 83 -4.20 -1.19 -0.81
CA ILE A 83 -3.17 -0.91 -1.80
C ILE A 83 -3.77 -0.93 -3.21
N CYS A 84 -4.57 -1.94 -3.57
CA CYS A 84 -5.24 -2.02 -4.86
C CYS A 84 -6.16 -0.81 -5.12
N VAL A 85 -7.00 -0.45 -4.14
CA VAL A 85 -7.89 0.72 -4.23
C VAL A 85 -7.11 2.01 -4.38
N ALA A 86 -5.97 2.16 -3.69
CA ALA A 86 -5.11 3.33 -3.81
C ALA A 86 -4.41 3.40 -5.18
N VAL A 87 -4.03 2.25 -5.75
CA VAL A 87 -3.34 2.15 -7.04
C VAL A 87 -4.28 2.34 -8.24
N GLU A 88 -5.54 1.95 -8.16
CA GLU A 88 -6.51 2.10 -9.26
C GLU A 88 -6.61 3.53 -9.84
N PRO A 89 -6.82 4.60 -9.05
CA PRO A 89 -6.82 5.97 -9.57
C PRO A 89 -5.43 6.41 -10.04
N MET A 90 -4.36 5.82 -9.51
CA MET A 90 -2.98 6.11 -9.91
C MET A 90 -2.67 5.57 -11.31
N LYS A 91 -3.18 4.37 -11.66
CA LYS A 91 -3.04 3.76 -13.01
C LYS A 91 -3.70 4.60 -14.11
N ARG A 92 -4.83 5.25 -13.79
CA ARG A 92 -5.58 6.10 -14.73
C ARG A 92 -4.95 7.48 -14.94
N SER A 93 -3.92 7.83 -14.16
CA SER A 93 -3.21 9.10 -14.30
C SER A 93 -2.05 8.96 -15.28
N ALA A 94 -1.93 9.90 -16.22
CA ALA A 94 -0.74 10.03 -17.07
C ALA A 94 0.48 10.58 -16.31
N LYS A 95 0.33 10.94 -15.02
CA LYS A 95 1.40 11.44 -14.17
C LYS A 95 2.05 10.30 -13.39
N ARG A 96 3.36 10.42 -13.20
CA ARG A 96 4.12 9.57 -12.28
C ARG A 96 3.58 9.76 -10.87
N THR A 97 3.14 8.68 -10.25
CA THR A 97 2.54 8.68 -8.91
C THR A 97 3.32 7.75 -8.00
N THR A 98 3.34 8.05 -6.70
CA THR A 98 4.07 7.25 -5.71
C THR A 98 3.16 6.93 -4.55
N LEU A 99 3.07 5.65 -4.22
CA LEU A 99 2.33 5.12 -3.08
C LEU A 99 3.32 4.79 -1.98
N LEU A 100 3.08 5.36 -0.80
CA LEU A 100 3.84 5.10 0.40
C LEU A 100 3.03 4.19 1.31
N VAL A 101 3.55 3.00 1.60
CA VAL A 101 2.88 1.99 2.44
C VAL A 101 3.66 1.81 3.74
N ASN A 102 2.97 1.96 4.87
CA ASN A 102 3.56 1.79 6.20
C ASN A 102 3.04 0.55 6.90
N GLY A 103 3.96 -0.20 7.52
CA GLY A 103 3.59 -1.28 8.44
C GLY A 103 3.07 -2.53 7.75
N PHE A 104 3.36 -2.73 6.46
CA PHE A 104 3.08 -3.93 5.71
C PHE A 104 4.24 -4.24 4.75
N PRO A 105 4.63 -5.52 4.58
CA PRO A 105 4.21 -6.69 5.37
C PRO A 105 4.81 -6.70 6.78
N ARG A 106 4.07 -7.21 7.79
CA ARG A 106 4.56 -7.35 9.19
C ARG A 106 5.28 -8.66 9.47
N ALA A 107 5.00 -9.68 8.66
CA ALA A 107 5.61 -11.00 8.66
C ALA A 107 5.74 -11.47 7.20
N MET A 108 6.52 -12.53 6.95
CA MET A 108 6.70 -13.06 5.58
C MET A 108 5.38 -13.51 4.94
N ASP A 109 4.39 -13.86 5.76
CA ASP A 109 3.05 -14.32 5.35
C ASP A 109 2.22 -13.28 4.56
N GLY A 110 2.71 -12.04 4.41
CA GLY A 110 2.08 -11.01 3.58
C GLY A 110 2.82 -10.68 2.28
N LEU A 111 3.92 -11.38 1.97
CA LEU A 111 4.72 -11.06 0.78
C LEU A 111 4.01 -11.48 -0.53
N GLU A 112 3.20 -12.54 -0.49
CA GLU A 112 2.45 -13.07 -1.63
C GLU A 112 1.43 -12.07 -2.20
N VAL A 113 1.02 -11.07 -1.41
CA VAL A 113 0.16 -9.96 -1.85
C VAL A 113 0.81 -9.14 -2.98
N TRP A 114 2.13 -9.20 -3.11
CA TRP A 114 2.90 -8.46 -4.12
C TRP A 114 3.26 -9.29 -5.35
N ALA A 115 2.95 -10.59 -5.38
CA ALA A 115 3.20 -11.49 -6.50
C ALA A 115 2.09 -11.40 -7.55
#